data_AF-A0A2S8D593-F1
#
_entry.id   AF-A0A2S8D593-F1
#
_cell.length_a   1.000
_cell.length_b   1.000
_cell.length_c   1.000
_cell.angle_alpha   90.00
_cell.angle_beta   90.00
_cell.angle_gamma   90.00
#
_symmetry.space_group_name_H-M   'P 1'
#
loop_
_entity.id
_entity.type
_entity.pdbx_description
1 polymer ?
#
loop_
_entity_poly.entity_id
_entity_poly.type
_entity_poly.pdbx_seq_one_letter_code
_entity_poly.pdbx_strand_id
1 'polypeptide(L)'
;MNIRIWSGILPCMDISALNTTNDIEKLRAMALAMVQEVMSENAEKERELLEKSRRIQLLEEMLKLVRQQRFGKKCETLAGMQRSLFEEDVDADIAALTAHLDKLLPQSPEEDEKASRSRPIRKPLPVHLPRVEKIIQPDTDHCPECDEPLHYIRDAVSE
;
A
#
# COMPACT_ATOMS: atom_id res chain seq x y z
N MET A 1 -3.14 -43.47 5.52
CA MET A 1 -3.22 -42.00 5.39
C MET A 1 -4.61 -41.58 5.81
N ASN A 2 -4.75 -41.04 7.03
CA ASN A 2 -6.04 -40.63 7.59
C ASN A 2 -6.24 -39.14 7.32
N ILE A 3 -7.19 -38.80 6.46
CA ILE A 3 -7.67 -37.42 6.33
C ILE A 3 -8.74 -37.25 7.41
N ARG A 4 -8.37 -36.63 8.53
CA ARG A 4 -9.33 -36.22 9.57
C ARG A 4 -10.07 -34.99 9.05
N ILE A 5 -11.29 -35.18 8.55
CA ILE A 5 -12.22 -34.06 8.37
C ILE A 5 -12.76 -33.74 9.77
N TRP A 6 -12.46 -32.52 10.21
CA TRP A 6 -12.87 -31.96 11.49
C TRP A 6 -14.38 -32.01 11.64
N SER A 7 -14.84 -32.29 12.87
CA SER A 7 -16.23 -32.38 13.27
C SER A 7 -17.06 -31.21 12.77
N GLY A 8 -17.88 -31.47 11.76
CA GLY A 8 -19.07 -30.70 11.44
C GLY A 8 -20.14 -31.73 11.10
N ILE A 9 -21.24 -31.74 11.85
CA ILE A 9 -22.47 -32.37 11.36
C ILE A 9 -22.83 -31.53 10.14
N LEU A 10 -22.42 -31.96 8.93
CA LEU A 10 -23.15 -31.56 7.75
C LEU A 10 -24.54 -32.17 7.97
N PRO A 11 -25.60 -31.36 8.18
CA PRO A 11 -26.93 -31.91 8.12
C PRO A 11 -27.03 -32.49 6.70
N CYS A 12 -26.96 -33.81 6.62
CA CYS A 12 -27.25 -34.53 5.39
C CYS A 12 -28.62 -34.01 4.96
N MET A 13 -28.69 -33.30 3.83
CA MET A 13 -29.97 -32.91 3.24
C MET A 13 -30.81 -34.19 3.19
N ASP A 14 -31.99 -34.18 3.80
CA ASP A 14 -32.83 -35.37 3.84
C ASP A 14 -33.46 -35.60 2.47
N ILE A 15 -32.79 -36.44 1.67
CA ILE A 15 -33.16 -36.74 0.29
C ILE A 15 -34.24 -37.83 0.22
N SER A 16 -34.68 -38.36 1.36
CA SER A 16 -35.63 -39.49 1.44
C SER A 16 -36.95 -39.19 0.73
N ALA A 17 -37.37 -37.92 0.71
CA ALA A 17 -38.57 -37.46 0.03
C ALA A 17 -38.47 -37.57 -1.51
N LEU A 18 -37.28 -37.46 -2.11
CA LEU A 18 -37.09 -37.54 -3.56
C LEU A 18 -37.30 -38.95 -4.12
N ASN A 19 -37.22 -39.98 -3.27
CA ASN A 19 -37.40 -41.38 -3.67
C ASN A 19 -38.86 -41.84 -3.65
N THR A 20 -39.78 -41.02 -3.13
CA THR A 20 -41.19 -41.41 -2.93
C THR A 20 -42.11 -41.02 -4.09
N THR A 21 -41.66 -40.14 -5.00
CA THR A 21 -42.47 -39.64 -6.12
C THR A 21 -41.73 -39.75 -7.45
N ASN A 22 -42.38 -40.35 -8.45
CA ASN A 22 -41.85 -40.49 -9.83
C ASN A 22 -42.37 -39.40 -10.78
N ASP A 23 -43.06 -38.39 -10.24
CA ASP A 23 -43.70 -37.32 -11.00
C ASP A 23 -42.72 -36.16 -11.19
N ILE A 24 -42.33 -35.92 -12.45
CA ILE A 24 -41.25 -34.98 -12.81
C ILE A 24 -41.60 -33.55 -12.37
N GLU A 25 -42.87 -33.16 -12.44
CA GLU A 25 -43.30 -31.81 -12.05
C GLU A 25 -43.20 -31.59 -10.54
N LYS A 26 -43.55 -32.62 -9.75
CA LYS A 26 -43.45 -32.56 -8.27
C LYS A 26 -42.00 -32.48 -7.81
N LEU A 27 -41.10 -33.23 -8.45
CA LEU A 27 -39.66 -33.17 -8.15
C LEU A 27 -39.06 -31.80 -8.46
N ARG A 28 -39.46 -31.17 -9.57
CA ARG A 28 -39.04 -29.80 -9.92
C ARG A 28 -39.55 -28.77 -8.90
N ALA A 29 -40.81 -28.88 -8.48
CA ALA A 29 -41.39 -27.98 -7.49
C ALA A 29 -40.66 -28.08 -6.13
N MET A 30 -40.37 -29.30 -5.67
CA MET A 30 -39.60 -29.50 -4.43
C MET A 30 -38.18 -28.96 -4.53
N ALA A 31 -37.48 -29.21 -5.64
CA ALA A 31 -36.13 -28.68 -5.84
C ALA A 31 -36.09 -27.14 -5.82
N LEU A 32 -37.07 -26.49 -6.47
CA LEU A 32 -37.20 -25.03 -6.42
C LEU A 32 -37.49 -24.52 -5.00
N ALA A 33 -38.38 -25.19 -4.27
CA ALA A 33 -38.69 -24.83 -2.88
C ALA A 33 -37.46 -24.95 -1.96
N MET A 34 -36.69 -26.05 -2.08
CA MET A 34 -35.46 -26.24 -1.32
C MET A 34 -34.40 -25.19 -1.65
N VAL A 35 -34.22 -24.85 -2.93
CA VAL A 35 -33.29 -23.78 -3.34
C VAL A 35 -33.75 -22.44 -2.77
N GLN A 36 -35.05 -22.14 -2.82
CA GLN A 36 -35.58 -20.89 -2.28
C GLN A 36 -35.38 -20.79 -0.76
N GLU A 37 -35.60 -21.88 -0.03
CA GLU A 37 -35.37 -21.96 1.42
C GLU A 37 -33.89 -21.71 1.75
N VAL A 38 -32.97 -22.44 1.11
CA VAL A 38 -31.52 -22.27 1.31
C VAL A 38 -31.07 -20.85 0.94
N MET A 39 -31.60 -20.27 -0.13
CA MET A 39 -31.27 -18.90 -0.52
C MET A 39 -31.76 -17.88 0.53
N SER A 40 -32.95 -18.09 1.10
CA SER A 40 -33.48 -17.21 2.16
C SER A 40 -32.66 -17.32 3.46
N GLU A 41 -32.29 -18.53 3.86
CA GLU A 41 -31.42 -18.74 5.03
C GLU A 41 -30.04 -18.14 4.82
N ASN A 42 -29.45 -18.30 3.63
CA ASN A 42 -28.14 -17.73 3.33
C ASN A 42 -28.19 -16.20 3.35
N ALA A 43 -29.25 -15.59 2.83
CA ALA A 43 -29.43 -14.13 2.88
C ALA A 43 -29.58 -13.62 4.33
N GLU A 44 -30.20 -14.39 5.23
CA GLU A 44 -30.24 -14.08 6.66
C GLU A 44 -28.86 -14.19 7.31
N LYS A 45 -28.14 -15.28 7.05
CA LYS A 45 -26.78 -15.51 7.56
C LYS A 45 -25.81 -14.43 7.08
N GLU A 46 -25.89 -14.02 5.81
CA GLU A 46 -25.07 -12.94 5.25
C GLU A 46 -25.35 -11.60 5.94
N ARG A 47 -26.63 -11.27 6.21
CA ARG A 47 -26.99 -10.05 6.95
C ARG A 47 -26.41 -10.06 8.37
N GLU A 48 -26.54 -11.19 9.07
CA GLU A 48 -25.99 -11.34 10.42
C GLU A 48 -24.45 -11.25 10.43
N LEU A 49 -23.79 -11.88 9.46
CA LEU A 49 -22.34 -11.78 9.29
C LEU A 49 -21.90 -10.34 9.07
N LEU A 50 -22.57 -9.59 8.19
CA LEU A 50 -22.26 -8.19 7.94
C LEU A 50 -22.45 -7.30 9.18
N GLU A 51 -23.47 -7.57 9.99
CA GLU A 51 -23.68 -6.86 11.25
C GLU A 51 -22.57 -7.17 12.27
N LYS A 52 -22.22 -8.45 12.44
CA LYS A 52 -21.13 -8.88 13.33
C LYS A 52 -19.79 -8.32 12.88
N SER A 53 -19.47 -8.36 11.59
CA SER A 53 -18.22 -7.81 11.04
C SER A 53 -18.11 -6.31 11.29
N ARG A 54 -19.19 -5.55 11.09
CA ARG A 54 -19.22 -4.11 11.44
C ARG A 54 -18.99 -3.87 12.92
N ARG A 55 -19.60 -4.69 13.79
CA ARG A 55 -19.40 -4.59 15.23
C ARG A 55 -17.97 -4.88 15.64
N ILE A 56 -17.34 -5.89 15.04
CA ILE A 56 -15.93 -6.24 15.27
C ILE A 56 -15.03 -5.07 14.86
N GLN A 57 -15.20 -4.52 13.66
CA GLN A 57 -14.40 -3.38 13.18
C GLN A 57 -14.47 -2.19 14.14
N LEU A 58 -15.68 -1.83 14.59
CA LEU A 58 -15.87 -0.74 15.55
C LEU A 58 -15.18 -1.04 16.89
N LEU A 59 -15.29 -2.25 17.41
CA LEU A 59 -14.63 -2.64 18.66
C LEU A 59 -13.10 -2.64 18.52
N GLU A 60 -12.57 -3.09 17.40
CA GLU A 60 -11.13 -3.06 17.10
C GLU A 60 -10.59 -1.63 17.04
N GLU A 61 -11.29 -0.71 16.39
CA GLU A 61 -10.93 0.71 16.36
C GLU A 61 -10.90 1.32 17.77
N MET A 62 -11.94 1.05 18.57
CA MET A 62 -11.99 1.52 19.96
C MET A 62 -10.86 0.94 20.79
N LEU A 63 -10.52 -0.34 20.61
CA LEU A 63 -9.38 -0.96 21.29
C LEU A 63 -8.05 -0.33 20.87
N LYS A 64 -7.86 -0.02 19.58
CA LYS A 64 -6.67 0.69 19.09
C LYS A 64 -6.53 2.06 19.73
N LEU A 65 -7.61 2.84 19.79
CA LEU A 65 -7.63 4.16 20.43
C LEU A 65 -7.30 4.07 21.92
N VAL A 66 -7.93 3.16 22.66
CA VAL A 66 -7.65 2.96 24.09
C VAL A 66 -6.20 2.52 24.31
N ARG A 67 -5.66 1.65 23.46
CA ARG A 67 -4.26 1.22 23.51
C ARG A 67 -3.32 2.40 23.28
N GLN A 68 -3.59 3.25 22.29
CA GLN A 68 -2.81 4.46 22.03
C GLN A 68 -2.92 5.46 23.19
N GLN A 69 -4.10 5.67 23.78
CA GLN A 69 -4.24 6.55 24.94
C GLN A 69 -3.47 6.04 26.16
N ARG A 70 -3.53 4.73 26.44
CA ARG A 70 -2.90 4.11 27.61
C ARG A 70 -1.39 3.98 27.48
N PHE A 71 -0.90 3.64 26.28
CA PHE A 71 0.50 3.31 26.03
C PHE A 71 1.22 4.29 25.11
N GLY A 72 0.53 5.01 24.22
CA GLY A 72 1.12 5.99 23.29
C GLY A 72 1.83 7.11 24.04
N LYS A 73 1.16 7.79 24.97
CA LYS A 73 1.79 8.84 25.80
C LYS A 73 2.95 8.36 26.66
N LYS A 74 3.02 7.05 26.96
CA LYS A 74 4.12 6.45 27.74
C LYS A 74 5.28 5.94 26.86
N CYS A 75 5.02 5.69 25.58
CA CYS A 75 6.06 5.37 24.59
C CYS A 75 6.64 6.65 23.95
N GLU A 76 5.89 7.76 23.98
CA GLU A 76 6.27 9.08 23.45
C GLU A 76 6.97 10.01 24.45
N THR A 77 7.33 9.55 25.65
CA THR A 77 8.33 10.27 26.46
C THR A 77 9.72 10.07 25.84
N LEU A 78 9.88 10.53 24.61
CA LEU A 78 11.15 10.73 23.92
C LEU A 78 11.59 12.16 24.21
N ALA A 79 12.77 12.31 24.80
CA ALA A 79 13.27 13.61 25.19
C ALA A 79 13.60 14.47 23.95
N GLY A 80 12.96 15.65 23.85
CA GLY A 80 13.38 16.74 22.96
C GLY A 80 13.52 16.36 21.47
N MET A 81 14.76 16.37 20.97
CA MET A 81 15.12 16.34 19.54
C MET A 81 14.61 15.10 18.78
N GLN A 82 14.48 13.95 19.45
CA GLN A 82 13.98 12.72 18.81
C GLN A 82 12.53 12.84 18.36
N ARG A 83 11.71 13.67 19.01
CA ARG A 83 10.32 13.88 18.63
C ARG A 83 10.19 14.60 17.27
N SER A 84 11.07 15.57 16.99
CA SER A 84 11.10 16.28 15.70
C SER A 84 11.32 15.32 14.54
N LEU A 85 12.22 14.34 14.69
CA LEU A 85 12.53 13.36 13.65
C LEU A 85 11.31 12.50 13.30
N PHE A 86 10.53 12.07 14.29
CA PHE A 86 9.31 11.30 14.04
C PHE A 86 8.19 12.15 13.45
N GLU A 87 8.08 13.43 13.84
CA GLU A 87 7.14 14.37 13.22
C GLU A 87 7.50 14.59 11.73
N GLU A 88 8.78 14.74 11.42
CA GLU A 88 9.30 14.81 10.04
C GLU A 88 9.02 13.53 9.23
N ASP A 89 9.20 12.34 9.82
CA ASP A 89 8.88 11.06 9.17
C ASP A 89 7.38 10.92 8.87
N VAL A 90 6.52 11.32 9.82
CA VAL A 90 5.06 11.32 9.63
C VAL A 90 4.65 12.29 8.51
N ASP A 91 5.22 13.49 8.48
CA ASP A 91 4.97 14.45 7.43
C ASP A 91 5.44 13.92 6.06
N ALA A 92 6.56 13.21 6.00
CA ALA A 92 7.06 12.56 4.79
C ALA A 92 6.12 11.45 4.30
N ASP A 93 5.61 10.60 5.20
CA ASP A 93 4.64 9.55 4.88
C ASP A 93 3.32 10.14 4.35
N ILE A 94 2.83 11.20 5.01
CA ILE A 94 1.64 11.94 4.55
C ILE A 94 1.88 12.48 3.14
N ALA A 95 3.02 13.13 2.89
CA ALA A 95 3.37 13.68 1.58
C ALA A 95 3.50 12.60 0.49
N ALA A 96 4.01 11.41 0.83
CA ALA A 96 4.09 10.29 -0.09
C ALA A 96 2.67 9.79 -0.47
N LEU A 97 1.79 9.64 0.52
CA LEU A 97 0.41 9.22 0.29
C LEU A 97 -0.38 10.24 -0.51
N THR A 98 -0.25 11.55 -0.22
CA THR A 98 -0.91 12.60 -0.99
C THR A 98 -0.42 12.60 -2.44
N ALA A 99 0.89 12.50 -2.68
CA ALA A 99 1.44 12.43 -4.03
C ALA A 99 0.98 11.16 -4.80
N HIS A 100 0.71 10.06 -4.09
CA HIS A 100 0.12 8.87 -4.70
C HIS A 100 -1.35 9.09 -5.07
N LEU A 101 -2.12 9.75 -4.21
CA LEU A 101 -3.52 10.11 -4.49
C LEU A 101 -3.63 11.08 -5.66
N ASP A 102 -2.77 12.09 -5.73
CA ASP A 102 -2.74 13.09 -6.82
C ASP A 102 -2.43 12.45 -8.18
N LYS A 103 -1.69 11.33 -8.21
CA LYS A 103 -1.44 10.56 -9.45
C LYS A 103 -2.65 9.73 -9.87
N LEU A 104 -3.47 9.30 -8.93
CA LEU A 104 -4.64 8.45 -9.19
C LEU A 104 -5.88 9.29 -9.52
N LEU A 105 -5.96 10.51 -9.01
CA LEU A 105 -7.06 11.43 -9.28
C LEU A 105 -6.80 12.21 -10.59
N PRO A 106 -7.84 12.45 -11.42
CA PRO A 106 -7.72 13.33 -12.57
C PRO A 106 -7.41 14.76 -12.08
N GLN A 107 -6.33 15.35 -12.59
CA GLN A 107 -5.99 16.74 -12.29
C GLN A 107 -7.11 17.67 -12.77
N SER A 108 -7.55 18.58 -11.91
CA SER A 108 -8.53 19.59 -12.28
C SER A 108 -7.87 20.61 -13.23
N PRO A 109 -8.57 21.07 -14.30
CA PRO A 109 -7.99 21.98 -15.30
C PRO A 109 -7.60 23.36 -14.74
N GLU A 110 -7.90 23.67 -13.48
CA GLU A 110 -7.57 24.96 -12.84
C GLU A 110 -6.12 25.05 -12.34
N GLU A 111 -5.40 23.94 -12.25
CA GLU A 111 -4.02 23.91 -11.72
C GLU A 111 -2.96 24.10 -12.81
N ASP A 112 -3.27 23.77 -14.06
CA ASP A 112 -2.34 23.85 -15.19
C ASP A 112 -2.02 25.30 -15.62
N GLU A 113 -2.90 26.27 -15.34
CA GLU A 113 -2.66 27.67 -15.71
C GLU A 113 -1.64 28.39 -14.80
N LYS A 114 -1.32 27.85 -13.62
CA LYS A 114 -0.45 28.53 -12.63
C LYS A 114 1.02 28.14 -12.72
N ALA A 115 1.37 27.05 -13.39
CA ALA A 115 2.74 26.54 -13.40
C ALA A 115 3.49 26.85 -14.70
N SER A 116 3.62 28.15 -15.03
CA SER A 116 4.75 28.56 -15.88
C SER A 116 6.04 28.35 -15.10
N ARG A 117 6.62 27.15 -15.23
CA ARG A 117 7.87 26.77 -14.57
C ARG A 117 8.97 27.72 -15.04
N SER A 118 9.27 28.75 -14.24
CA SER A 118 10.38 29.64 -14.50
C SER A 118 11.66 28.81 -14.40
N ARG A 119 12.32 28.62 -15.55
CA ARG A 119 13.63 27.96 -15.55
C ARG A 119 14.56 28.81 -14.69
N PRO A 120 15.20 28.24 -13.66
CA PRO A 120 16.12 29.00 -12.83
C PRO A 120 17.28 29.51 -13.70
N ILE A 121 17.30 30.81 -13.94
CA ILE A 121 18.39 31.48 -14.66
C ILE A 121 19.57 31.56 -13.70
N ARG A 122 20.61 30.74 -13.95
CA ARG A 122 21.86 30.82 -13.20
C ARG A 122 22.50 32.18 -13.46
N LYS A 123 22.61 33.01 -12.42
CA LYS A 123 23.38 34.27 -12.51
C LYS A 123 24.86 33.92 -12.68
N PRO A 124 25.58 34.57 -13.61
CA PRO A 124 27.01 34.35 -13.76
C PRO A 124 27.73 34.77 -12.46
N LEU A 125 28.82 34.05 -12.12
CA LEU A 125 29.63 34.40 -10.96
C LEU A 125 30.17 35.84 -11.09
N PRO A 126 30.09 36.66 -10.03
CA PRO A 126 30.61 38.03 -10.03
C PRO A 126 32.09 38.14 -10.42
N VAL A 127 32.45 39.21 -11.15
CA VAL A 127 33.80 39.45 -11.68
C VAL A 127 34.84 39.71 -10.59
N HIS A 128 34.42 40.19 -9.43
CA HIS A 128 35.32 40.53 -8.31
C HIS A 128 35.78 39.30 -7.52
N LEU A 129 35.21 38.11 -7.76
CA LEU A 129 35.68 36.89 -7.14
C LEU A 129 36.94 36.40 -7.88
N PRO A 130 38.04 36.13 -7.17
CA PRO A 130 39.24 35.60 -7.79
C PRO A 130 38.93 34.22 -8.38
N ARG A 131 39.11 34.08 -9.69
CA ARG A 131 39.03 32.79 -10.37
C ARG A 131 40.38 32.11 -10.22
N VAL A 132 40.47 31.15 -9.30
CA VAL A 132 41.67 30.35 -9.08
C VAL A 132 41.45 28.98 -9.70
N GLU A 133 42.18 28.67 -10.77
CA GLU A 133 42.22 27.32 -11.31
C GLU A 133 43.11 26.44 -10.41
N LYS A 134 42.56 25.33 -9.92
CA LYS A 134 43.31 24.29 -9.21
C LYS A 134 43.19 23.00 -10.00
N ILE A 135 44.30 22.58 -10.60
CA ILE A 135 44.40 21.28 -11.25
C ILE A 135 44.70 20.27 -10.14
N ILE A 136 43.78 19.35 -9.89
CA ILE A 136 43.97 18.23 -8.97
C ILE A 136 44.42 17.05 -9.83
N GLN A 137 45.66 16.62 -9.65
CA GLN A 137 46.17 15.41 -10.27
C GLN A 137 45.81 14.19 -9.42
N PRO A 138 45.62 13.01 -10.02
CA PRO A 138 45.53 11.77 -9.26
C PRO A 138 46.86 11.50 -8.54
N ASP A 139 46.80 10.79 -7.40
CA ASP A 139 48.00 10.44 -6.62
C ASP A 139 48.90 9.43 -7.35
N THR A 140 48.36 8.73 -8.36
CA THR A 140 49.02 7.68 -9.13
C THR A 140 48.65 7.81 -10.60
N ASP A 141 49.62 7.53 -11.48
CA ASP A 141 49.45 7.60 -12.93
C ASP A 141 48.86 6.32 -13.54
N HIS A 142 48.45 5.36 -12.71
CA HIS A 142 47.95 4.05 -13.13
C HIS A 142 46.63 3.73 -12.41
N CYS A 143 45.74 3.02 -13.11
CA CYS A 143 44.48 2.58 -12.53
C CYS A 143 44.72 1.52 -11.45
N PRO A 144 44.19 1.67 -10.21
CA PRO A 144 44.41 0.71 -9.14
C PRO A 144 43.78 -0.67 -9.37
N GLU A 145 42.87 -0.80 -10.34
CA GLU A 145 42.16 -2.06 -10.63
C GLU A 145 42.75 -2.83 -11.82
N CYS A 146 43.27 -2.13 -12.84
CA CYS A 146 43.77 -2.76 -14.06
C CYS A 146 45.23 -2.43 -14.41
N ASP A 147 45.90 -1.57 -13.63
CA ASP A 147 47.29 -1.13 -13.83
C ASP A 147 47.58 -0.47 -15.19
N GLU A 148 46.54 -0.05 -15.91
CA GLU A 148 46.68 0.70 -17.16
C GLU A 148 47.01 2.17 -16.88
N PRO A 149 47.82 2.83 -17.73
CA PRO A 149 48.18 4.23 -17.58
C PRO A 149 46.96 5.14 -17.74
N LEU A 150 46.80 6.10 -16.83
CA LEU A 150 45.74 7.10 -16.90
C LEU A 150 46.00 8.06 -18.08
N HIS A 151 44.94 8.35 -18.85
CA HIS A 151 44.97 9.30 -19.96
C HIS A 151 43.86 10.35 -19.79
N TYR A 152 44.02 11.53 -20.38
CA TYR A 152 42.98 12.53 -20.34
C TYR A 152 41.80 12.09 -21.20
N ILE A 153 40.60 12.10 -20.63
CA ILE A 153 39.34 11.74 -21.32
C ILE A 153 39.14 12.53 -22.62
N ARG A 154 39.75 13.72 -22.72
CA ARG A 154 39.66 14.62 -23.88
C ARG A 154 40.61 14.28 -25.03
N ASP A 155 41.55 13.37 -24.84
CA ASP A 155 42.54 12.99 -25.87
C ASP A 155 42.00 11.94 -26.84
N ALA A 156 40.82 11.35 -26.56
CA ALA A 156 40.15 10.43 -27.46
C ALA A 156 39.48 11.19 -28.63
N VAL A 157 40.15 11.24 -29.77
CA VAL A 157 39.57 11.69 -31.04
C VAL A 157 38.97 10.47 -31.73
N SER A 158 37.65 10.46 -31.95
CA SER A 158 37.01 9.48 -32.83
C SER A 158 37.19 9.93 -34.28
N GLU A 159 37.82 9.11 -35.11
CA GLU A 159 37.76 9.23 -36.58
C GLU A 159 36.37 8.82 -37.12
#